data_AF-A0A9X1V1F8-F1
#
_entry.id   AF-A0A9X1V1F8-F1
#
_cell.length_a   1.000
_cell.length_b   1.000
_cell.length_c   1.000
_cell.angle_alpha   90.00
_cell.angle_beta   90.00
_cell.angle_gamma   90.00
#
_symmetry.space_group_name_H-M   'P 1'
#
loop_
_entity.id
_entity.type
_entity.pdbx_description
1 polymer ?
#
loop_
_entity_poly.entity_id
_entity_poly.type
_entity_poly.pdbx_seq_one_letter_code
_entity_poly.pdbx_strand_id
1 'polypeptide(L)'
;MTLLKNVFSEYRFAPTLFNGRFIGKIIKSVFFVILFLCFSACNPVALVNPDTYGDKWDNTYLWFKPGEMNTIYISDTADPASAEPIPNDSEFLIEWNKKDKVYDLKVTSYYTDIDFAWFTGYDAESSSEEIPWVKDGNTIELQSDKLLAPTDGDMYQISISDDLEN
;
A
#
# COMPACT_ATOMS: atom_id res chain seq x y z
N MET A 1 76.29 -40.65 -20.26
CA MET A 1 76.52 -41.63 -19.18
C MET A 1 75.97 -41.04 -17.89
N THR A 2 75.07 -41.80 -17.22
CA THR A 2 74.85 -41.85 -15.75
C THR A 2 74.65 -40.50 -15.04
N LEU A 3 73.44 -40.04 -14.70
CA LEU A 3 72.36 -40.65 -13.90
C LEU A 3 72.85 -41.04 -12.48
N LEU A 4 72.04 -40.63 -11.49
CA LEU A 4 71.99 -41.06 -10.07
C LEU A 4 72.81 -40.19 -9.10
N LYS A 5 72.34 -39.80 -7.92
CA LYS A 5 71.11 -40.14 -7.20
C LYS A 5 70.94 -39.17 -6.02
N ASN A 6 69.69 -38.78 -5.80
CA ASN A 6 69.07 -38.40 -4.52
C ASN A 6 69.83 -38.81 -3.26
N VAL A 7 69.94 -37.89 -2.29
CA VAL A 7 69.54 -38.17 -0.91
C VAL A 7 68.84 -36.93 -0.35
N PHE A 8 67.64 -37.15 0.15
CA PHE A 8 66.63 -36.20 0.60
C PHE A 8 67.04 -35.47 1.89
N SER A 9 66.48 -34.27 2.11
CA SER A 9 65.64 -34.06 3.29
C SER A 9 64.68 -32.90 3.07
N GLU A 10 63.44 -33.17 3.42
CA GLU A 10 62.22 -32.39 3.28
C GLU A 10 62.24 -31.10 4.11
N TYR A 11 61.72 -30.00 3.57
CA TYR A 11 60.77 -29.14 4.29
C TYR A 11 59.79 -28.53 3.27
N ARG A 12 58.51 -28.86 3.46
CA ARG A 12 57.34 -28.38 2.70
C ARG A 12 56.79 -27.08 3.29
N PHE A 13 55.75 -26.56 2.63
CA PHE A 13 54.75 -25.51 2.96
C PHE A 13 54.97 -24.18 2.22
N ALA A 14 54.03 -23.59 1.48
CA ALA A 14 52.67 -23.94 1.03
C ALA A 14 52.27 -22.97 -0.10
N PRO A 15 51.29 -23.30 -0.97
CA PRO A 15 50.76 -22.39 -1.99
C PRO A 15 49.76 -21.38 -1.38
N THR A 16 49.88 -20.10 -1.75
CA THR A 16 48.90 -19.05 -1.45
C THR A 16 47.63 -19.25 -2.30
N LEU A 17 46.63 -19.90 -1.71
CA LEU A 17 45.24 -19.88 -2.21
C LEU A 17 44.60 -18.56 -1.78
N PHE A 18 44.37 -17.67 -2.77
CA PHE A 18 43.50 -16.52 -2.63
C PHE A 18 42.07 -17.01 -2.30
N ASN A 19 41.59 -16.67 -1.11
CA ASN A 19 40.27 -17.05 -0.61
C ASN A 19 39.15 -16.32 -1.38
N GLY A 20 38.71 -16.89 -2.51
CA GLY A 20 37.52 -16.47 -3.27
C GLY A 20 36.17 -16.73 -2.55
N ARG A 21 36.18 -17.04 -1.24
CA ARG A 21 34.97 -17.39 -0.47
C ARG A 21 34.25 -16.21 0.19
N PHE A 22 34.87 -15.03 0.26
CA PHE A 22 34.26 -13.87 0.95
C PHE A 22 33.35 -13.02 0.05
N ILE A 23 33.69 -12.90 -1.24
CA ILE A 23 32.94 -12.02 -2.16
C ILE A 23 31.60 -12.66 -2.59
N GLY A 24 31.54 -14.00 -2.71
CA GLY A 24 30.32 -14.71 -3.10
C GLY A 24 29.20 -14.73 -2.05
N LYS A 25 29.49 -14.44 -0.77
CA LYS A 25 28.47 -14.38 0.28
C LYS A 25 27.73 -13.04 0.30
N ILE A 26 28.45 -11.94 0.10
CA ILE A 26 27.85 -10.59 0.09
C ILE A 26 26.93 -10.42 -1.13
N ILE A 27 27.35 -10.93 -2.30
CA ILE A 27 26.55 -10.85 -3.53
C ILE A 27 25.27 -11.69 -3.43
N LYS A 28 25.30 -12.86 -2.77
CA LYS A 28 24.10 -13.68 -2.54
C LYS A 28 23.11 -13.03 -1.58
N SER A 29 23.57 -12.36 -0.52
CA SER A 29 22.68 -11.68 0.42
C SER A 29 22.00 -10.45 -0.18
N VAL A 30 22.72 -9.64 -0.97
CA VAL A 30 22.12 -8.48 -1.64
C VAL A 30 21.08 -8.92 -2.68
N PHE A 31 21.33 -10.01 -3.40
CA PHE A 31 20.37 -10.55 -4.37
C PHE A 31 19.08 -11.07 -3.70
N PHE A 32 19.17 -11.71 -2.53
CA PHE A 32 17.99 -12.17 -1.80
C PHE A 32 17.16 -11.02 -1.21
N VAL A 33 17.79 -9.92 -0.77
CA VAL A 33 17.07 -8.73 -0.27
C VAL A 33 16.34 -8.01 -1.40
N ILE A 34 16.97 -7.88 -2.58
CA ILE A 34 16.33 -7.27 -3.76
C ILE A 34 15.18 -8.15 -4.27
N LEU A 35 15.34 -9.48 -4.25
CA LEU A 35 14.26 -10.40 -4.63
C LEU A 35 13.06 -10.30 -3.66
N PHE A 36 13.30 -10.15 -2.35
CA PHE A 36 12.24 -10.04 -1.34
C PHE A 36 11.44 -8.73 -1.45
N LEU A 37 12.08 -7.62 -1.82
CA LEU A 37 11.40 -6.35 -2.08
C LEU A 37 10.53 -6.38 -3.35
N CYS A 38 10.79 -7.30 -4.29
CA CYS A 38 9.94 -7.50 -5.47
C CYS A 38 8.71 -8.39 -5.21
N PHE A 39 8.60 -9.05 -4.06
CA PHE A 39 7.47 -9.92 -3.69
C PHE A 39 6.62 -9.38 -2.54
N SER A 40 6.93 -8.19 -2.02
CA SER A 40 6.11 -7.53 -1.01
C SER A 40 4.95 -6.80 -1.70
N ALA A 41 3.89 -7.57 -1.96
CA ALA A 41 2.52 -7.11 -2.20
C ALA A 41 2.30 -6.12 -3.36
N CYS A 42 2.40 -6.62 -4.59
CA CYS A 42 1.53 -6.13 -5.66
C CYS A 42 0.23 -6.94 -5.56
N ASN A 43 -0.66 -6.54 -4.64
CA ASN A 43 -2.07 -6.86 -4.79
C ASN A 43 -2.71 -5.56 -5.27
N PRO A 44 -2.80 -5.32 -6.60
CA PRO A 44 -3.43 -4.14 -7.11
C PRO A 44 -4.91 -4.31 -6.82
N VAL A 45 -5.34 -3.66 -5.76
CA VAL A 45 -6.73 -3.27 -5.59
C VAL A 45 -6.99 -2.25 -6.69
N ALA A 46 -7.27 -2.79 -7.88
CA ALA A 46 -7.57 -2.03 -9.07
C ALA A 46 -8.93 -1.38 -8.86
N LEU A 47 -8.94 -0.05 -8.87
CA LEU A 47 -10.17 0.70 -8.73
C LEU A 47 -10.92 0.77 -10.06
N VAL A 48 -11.72 -0.27 -10.30
CA VAL A 48 -12.74 -0.33 -11.35
C VAL A 48 -13.87 0.64 -11.01
N ASN A 49 -14.36 1.37 -12.03
CA ASN A 49 -15.47 2.30 -11.91
C ASN A 49 -16.72 1.62 -11.31
N PRO A 50 -17.24 2.06 -10.15
CA PRO A 50 -18.40 1.46 -9.48
C PRO A 50 -19.67 1.49 -10.35
N ASP A 51 -19.80 2.44 -11.28
CA ASP A 51 -20.96 2.53 -12.18
C ASP A 51 -21.02 1.41 -13.23
N THR A 52 -19.92 0.66 -13.43
CA THR A 52 -19.81 -0.32 -14.52
C THR A 52 -20.09 -1.77 -14.10
N TYR A 53 -20.21 -2.05 -12.81
CA TYR A 53 -20.51 -3.39 -12.28
C TYR A 53 -21.76 -3.34 -11.40
N GLY A 54 -22.92 -3.56 -12.01
CA GLY A 54 -24.17 -3.75 -11.27
C GLY A 54 -24.04 -4.87 -10.23
N ASP A 55 -24.61 -4.62 -9.04
CA ASP A 55 -24.96 -5.55 -7.96
C ASP A 55 -23.86 -6.45 -7.39
N LYS A 56 -22.57 -6.08 -7.45
CA LYS A 56 -21.52 -6.98 -6.94
C LYS A 56 -20.99 -6.69 -5.55
N TRP A 57 -20.90 -5.43 -5.12
CA TRP A 57 -20.12 -5.05 -3.94
C TRP A 57 -20.96 -4.26 -2.93
N ASP A 58 -20.99 -4.71 -1.67
CA ASP A 58 -21.57 -3.95 -0.57
C ASP A 58 -20.60 -2.81 -0.23
N ASN A 59 -20.96 -1.60 -0.68
CA ASN A 59 -20.16 -0.41 -0.47
C ASN A 59 -20.68 0.33 0.75
N THR A 60 -19.76 0.68 1.65
CA THR A 60 -20.02 1.68 2.67
C THR A 60 -19.50 3.01 2.17
N TYR A 61 -20.37 4.02 2.18
CA TYR A 61 -19.99 5.38 1.81
C TYR A 61 -19.75 6.17 3.09
N LEU A 62 -18.62 6.84 3.15
CA LEU A 62 -18.19 7.69 4.25
C LEU A 62 -18.08 9.12 3.75
N TRP A 63 -18.71 10.07 4.44
CA TRP A 63 -18.56 11.49 4.16
C TRP A 63 -17.91 12.18 5.35
N PHE A 64 -16.96 13.04 5.06
CA PHE A 64 -16.28 13.81 6.07
C PHE A 64 -15.98 15.22 5.60
N LYS A 65 -15.92 16.12 6.57
CA LYS A 65 -15.51 17.50 6.36
C LYS A 65 -14.16 17.70 7.04
N PRO A 66 -13.08 18.01 6.30
CA PRO A 66 -11.73 18.20 6.85
C PRO A 66 -11.61 19.08 8.11
N GLY A 67 -12.51 20.06 8.27
CA GLY A 67 -12.53 20.97 9.43
C GLY A 67 -13.34 20.48 10.63
N GLU A 68 -14.10 19.38 10.49
CA GLU A 68 -15.07 18.89 11.47
C GLU A 68 -14.92 17.37 11.70
N MET A 69 -13.69 16.91 11.96
CA MET A 69 -13.34 15.48 12.06
C MET A 69 -13.84 14.76 13.33
N ASN A 70 -14.68 15.36 14.15
CA ASN A 70 -15.29 14.68 15.31
C ASN A 70 -16.48 13.81 14.88
N THR A 71 -17.11 14.15 13.75
CA THR A 71 -18.29 13.48 13.22
C THR A 71 -18.05 13.20 11.75
N ILE A 72 -18.29 11.96 11.36
CA ILE A 72 -18.38 11.56 9.95
C ILE A 72 -19.81 11.13 9.68
N TYR A 73 -20.16 10.97 8.42
CA TYR A 73 -21.45 10.47 8.01
C TYR A 73 -21.27 9.15 7.28
N ILE A 74 -22.19 8.22 7.47
CA ILE A 74 -22.13 6.88 6.89
C ILE A 74 -23.46 6.51 6.24
N SER A 75 -23.41 5.77 5.14
CA SER A 75 -24.60 5.29 4.43
C SER A 75 -24.24 4.15 3.49
N ASP A 76 -25.23 3.30 3.21
CA ASP A 76 -25.10 2.16 2.29
C ASP A 76 -25.29 2.55 0.83
N THR A 77 -25.63 3.81 0.55
CA THR A 77 -25.82 4.34 -0.81
C THR A 77 -24.95 5.57 -1.06
N ALA A 78 -24.71 5.91 -2.33
CA ALA A 78 -23.96 7.10 -2.68
C ALA A 78 -24.73 8.42 -2.41
N ASP A 79 -25.99 8.38 -1.95
CA ASP A 79 -26.80 9.57 -1.67
C ASP A 79 -26.44 10.20 -0.31
N PRO A 80 -25.91 11.43 -0.28
CA PRO A 80 -25.59 12.11 0.99
C PRO A 80 -26.82 12.34 1.87
N ALA A 81 -28.03 12.36 1.31
CA ALA A 81 -29.26 12.55 2.09
C ALA A 81 -29.64 11.32 2.93
N SER A 82 -29.14 10.13 2.61
CA SER A 82 -29.31 8.92 3.42
C SER A 82 -28.22 8.76 4.49
N ALA A 83 -27.21 9.63 4.51
CA ALA A 83 -26.08 9.49 5.40
C ALA A 83 -26.43 9.89 6.85
N GLU A 84 -26.10 9.01 7.79
CA GLU A 84 -26.33 9.23 9.22
C GLU A 84 -25.01 9.66 9.91
N PRO A 85 -25.05 10.64 10.83
CA PRO A 85 -23.86 11.07 11.55
C PRO A 85 -23.44 10.05 12.61
N ILE A 86 -22.15 9.69 12.60
CA ILE A 86 -21.51 8.85 13.63
C ILE A 86 -20.23 9.51 14.15
N PRO A 87 -19.78 9.18 15.38
CA PRO A 87 -18.45 9.56 15.84
C PRO A 87 -17.36 9.01 14.91
N ASN A 88 -16.32 9.81 14.64
CA ASN A 88 -15.18 9.42 13.79
C ASN A 88 -14.25 8.35 14.42
N ASP A 89 -14.67 7.67 15.49
CA ASP A 89 -13.94 6.59 16.12
C ASP A 89 -14.84 5.43 16.56
N SER A 90 -16.11 5.39 16.11
CA SER A 90 -17.05 4.35 16.50
C SER A 90 -16.87 3.08 15.67
N GLU A 91 -16.89 3.21 14.35
CA GLU A 91 -16.82 2.10 13.39
C GLU A 91 -15.67 2.28 12.40
N PHE A 92 -15.49 3.53 11.97
CA PHE A 92 -14.43 3.97 11.10
C PHE A 92 -13.67 5.11 11.76
N LEU A 93 -12.38 5.18 11.48
CA LEU A 93 -11.53 6.32 11.81
C LEU A 93 -10.98 6.94 10.54
N ILE A 94 -11.38 8.18 10.27
CA ILE A 94 -10.83 9.01 9.19
C ILE A 94 -9.86 10.02 9.80
N GLU A 95 -8.61 9.93 9.41
CA GLU A 95 -7.59 10.92 9.73
C GLU A 95 -7.32 11.75 8.48
N TRP A 96 -7.43 13.07 8.62
CA TRP A 96 -7.19 14.01 7.53
C TRP A 96 -6.17 15.06 7.95
N ASN A 97 -5.15 15.24 7.13
CA ASN A 97 -4.19 16.32 7.28
C ASN A 97 -3.85 16.91 5.92
N LYS A 98 -3.64 18.23 5.87
CA LYS A 98 -3.15 18.91 4.66
C LYS A 98 -2.02 19.84 5.03
N LYS A 99 -0.87 19.61 4.41
CA LYS A 99 0.31 20.46 4.54
C LYS A 99 0.68 21.00 3.16
N ASP A 100 0.58 22.32 3.02
CA ASP A 100 0.80 23.03 1.75
C ASP A 100 -0.13 22.48 0.65
N LYS A 101 0.46 21.80 -0.35
CA LYS A 101 -0.27 21.19 -1.47
C LYS A 101 -0.56 19.71 -1.27
N VAL A 102 0.13 19.05 -0.35
CA VAL A 102 0.01 17.61 -0.14
C VAL A 102 -0.98 17.36 0.97
N TYR A 103 -1.96 16.51 0.71
CA TYR A 103 -2.83 15.97 1.75
C TYR A 103 -2.44 14.54 2.09
N ASP A 104 -2.83 14.13 3.28
CA ASP A 104 -2.70 12.81 3.83
C ASP A 104 -4.10 12.42 4.35
N LEU A 105 -4.66 11.39 3.75
CA LEU A 105 -5.95 10.81 4.08
C LEU A 105 -5.74 9.36 4.48
N LYS A 106 -6.11 9.04 5.71
CA LYS A 106 -6.06 7.68 6.22
C LYS A 106 -7.43 7.26 6.72
N VAL A 107 -7.84 6.05 6.36
CA VAL A 107 -9.11 5.45 6.76
C VAL A 107 -8.84 4.10 7.38
N THR A 108 -9.40 3.86 8.56
CA THR A 108 -9.32 2.57 9.26
C THR A 108 -10.74 2.07 9.50
N SER A 109 -11.04 0.81 9.13
CA SER A 109 -12.28 0.13 9.52
C SER A 109 -12.02 -0.77 10.71
N TYR A 110 -12.80 -0.71 11.78
CA TYR A 110 -12.56 -1.56 12.97
C TYR A 110 -13.16 -2.96 12.88
N TYR A 111 -14.09 -3.17 11.96
CA TYR A 111 -14.87 -4.40 11.88
C TYR A 111 -14.61 -5.21 10.61
N THR A 112 -14.18 -4.55 9.54
CA THR A 112 -14.00 -5.16 8.22
C THR A 112 -12.67 -4.78 7.61
N ASP A 113 -12.12 -5.67 6.79
CA ASP A 113 -10.93 -5.36 5.99
C ASP A 113 -11.36 -4.56 4.77
N ILE A 114 -10.69 -3.43 4.51
CA ILE A 114 -11.00 -2.59 3.36
C ILE A 114 -10.30 -3.17 2.15
N ASP A 115 -11.05 -3.76 1.23
CA ASP A 115 -10.48 -4.30 0.01
C ASP A 115 -10.30 -3.25 -1.05
N PHE A 116 -11.27 -2.36 -1.22
CA PHE A 116 -11.22 -1.29 -2.22
C PHE A 116 -11.70 0.03 -1.66
N ALA A 117 -11.19 1.14 -2.18
CA ALA A 117 -11.68 2.46 -1.80
C ALA A 117 -11.60 3.50 -2.91
N TRP A 118 -12.71 4.18 -3.20
CA TRP A 118 -12.74 5.31 -4.12
C TRP A 118 -12.87 6.63 -3.35
N PHE A 119 -12.13 7.66 -3.77
CA PHE A 119 -12.15 8.98 -3.13
C PHE A 119 -12.49 10.07 -4.14
N THR A 120 -13.59 10.78 -3.89
CA THR A 120 -14.08 11.89 -4.74
C THR A 120 -13.12 13.08 -4.80
N GLY A 121 -12.25 13.24 -3.81
CA GLY A 121 -11.26 14.32 -3.80
C GLY A 121 -10.02 14.04 -4.65
N TYR A 122 -9.83 12.86 -5.24
CA TYR A 122 -8.66 12.56 -6.06
C TYR A 122 -8.85 13.00 -7.52
N ASP A 123 -7.95 13.84 -8.03
CA ASP A 123 -7.98 14.31 -9.43
C ASP A 123 -7.27 13.32 -10.37
N ALA A 124 -8.00 12.31 -10.86
CA ALA A 124 -7.50 11.33 -11.82
C ALA A 124 -7.36 11.94 -13.23
N GLU A 125 -6.19 11.77 -13.87
CA GLU A 125 -5.91 12.26 -15.23
C GLU A 125 -6.62 11.45 -16.32
N SER A 126 -7.07 10.23 -15.99
CA SER A 126 -7.80 9.36 -16.91
C SER A 126 -8.72 8.40 -16.17
N SER A 127 -9.70 7.84 -16.88
CA SER A 127 -10.60 6.80 -16.34
C SER A 127 -9.92 5.48 -16.00
N SER A 128 -8.63 5.33 -16.33
CA SER A 128 -7.82 4.15 -16.04
C SER A 128 -6.74 4.42 -14.99
N GLU A 129 -6.62 5.65 -14.48
CA GLU A 129 -5.69 5.94 -13.40
C GLU A 129 -6.26 5.39 -12.08
N GLU A 130 -5.46 4.58 -11.40
CA GLU A 130 -5.79 4.04 -10.08
C GLU A 130 -5.38 5.04 -9.00
N ILE A 131 -6.19 5.15 -7.94
CA ILE A 131 -5.81 5.91 -6.75
C ILE A 131 -4.72 5.12 -6.01
N PRO A 132 -3.53 5.71 -5.74
CA PRO A 132 -2.38 4.98 -5.22
C PRO A 132 -2.49 4.77 -3.70
N TRP A 133 -3.50 4.05 -3.24
CA TRP A 133 -3.66 3.69 -1.83
C TRP A 133 -2.52 2.79 -1.35
N VAL A 134 -2.04 3.07 -0.14
CA VAL A 134 -1.20 2.15 0.63
C VAL A 134 -2.10 1.42 1.61
N LYS A 135 -2.20 0.08 1.50
CA LYS A 135 -3.01 -0.77 2.39
C LYS A 135 -2.12 -1.40 3.46
N ASP A 136 -2.57 -1.34 4.72
CA ASP A 136 -1.98 -2.02 5.88
C ASP A 136 -3.11 -2.62 6.74
N GLY A 137 -3.39 -3.91 6.56
CA GLY A 137 -4.52 -4.58 7.21
C GLY A 137 -5.87 -3.96 6.83
N ASN A 138 -6.60 -3.50 7.84
CA ASN A 138 -7.90 -2.81 7.75
C ASN A 138 -7.77 -1.29 7.53
N THR A 139 -6.57 -0.82 7.23
CA THR A 139 -6.26 0.59 7.02
C THR A 139 -5.83 0.84 5.58
N ILE A 140 -6.28 1.96 5.02
CA ILE A 140 -5.79 2.50 3.76
C ILE A 140 -5.31 3.94 3.96
N GLU A 141 -4.25 4.32 3.26
CA GLU A 141 -3.64 5.65 3.34
C GLU A 141 -3.35 6.19 1.93
N LEU A 142 -3.65 7.48 1.72
CA LEU A 142 -3.40 8.20 0.49
C LEU A 142 -2.72 9.52 0.80
N GLN A 143 -1.48 9.63 0.31
CA GLN A 143 -0.75 10.88 0.27
C GLN A 143 -0.65 11.38 -1.17
N SER A 144 -1.17 12.56 -1.46
CA SER A 144 -1.17 13.11 -2.82
C SER A 144 -1.25 14.64 -2.83
N ASP A 145 -0.81 15.25 -3.94
CA ASP A 145 -1.05 16.66 -4.26
C ASP A 145 -2.25 16.86 -5.22
N LYS A 146 -2.81 15.77 -5.75
CA LYS A 146 -4.00 15.74 -6.61
C LYS A 146 -5.27 15.82 -5.78
N LEU A 147 -5.65 17.04 -5.38
CA LEU A 147 -6.84 17.29 -4.57
C LEU A 147 -7.86 18.17 -5.30
N LEU A 148 -9.01 17.60 -5.60
CA LEU A 148 -10.20 18.33 -6.06
C LEU A 148 -10.87 19.07 -4.91
N ALA A 149 -11.65 20.09 -5.25
CA ALA A 149 -12.56 20.69 -4.28
C ALA A 149 -13.72 19.72 -3.96
N PRO A 150 -14.28 19.75 -2.75
CA PRO A 150 -15.44 18.93 -2.40
C PRO A 150 -16.62 19.22 -3.33
N THR A 151 -17.32 18.17 -3.76
CA THR A 151 -18.46 18.28 -4.70
C THR A 151 -19.80 18.54 -3.98
N ASP A 152 -19.94 18.12 -2.72
CA ASP A 152 -21.19 18.22 -1.95
C ASP A 152 -21.00 18.99 -0.63
N GLY A 153 -21.34 20.28 -0.61
CA GLY A 153 -21.51 21.03 0.65
C GLY A 153 -20.29 21.05 1.58
N ASP A 154 -19.08 21.13 1.02
CA ASP A 154 -17.77 21.08 1.70
C ASP A 154 -17.35 19.69 2.22
N MET A 155 -18.08 18.62 1.89
CA MET A 155 -17.73 17.25 2.28
C MET A 155 -17.08 16.48 1.14
N TYR A 156 -16.07 15.69 1.48
CA TYR A 156 -15.58 14.65 0.61
C TYR A 156 -16.28 13.34 0.91
N GLN A 157 -16.41 12.51 -0.12
CA GLN A 157 -16.90 11.14 -0.02
C GLN A 157 -15.79 10.14 -0.30
N ILE A 158 -15.74 9.08 0.51
CA ILE A 158 -14.97 7.87 0.31
C ILE A 158 -15.95 6.71 0.20
N SER A 159 -15.93 5.96 -0.90
CA SER A 159 -16.63 4.68 -0.99
C SER A 159 -15.62 3.61 -0.63
N ILE A 160 -15.84 2.87 0.45
CA ILE A 160 -15.07 1.68 0.77
C ILE A 160 -15.90 0.45 0.41
N SER A 161 -15.25 -0.55 -0.14
CA SER A 161 -15.86 -1.84 -0.42
C SER A 161 -15.16 -2.90 0.40
N ASP A 162 -15.97 -3.72 1.05
CA ASP A 162 -15.55 -4.95 1.66
C ASP A 162 -15.74 -6.04 0.58
N ASP A 163 -14.68 -6.74 0.16
CA ASP A 163 -14.84 -7.81 -0.84
C ASP A 163 -15.39 -9.05 -0.12
N LEU A 164 -16.54 -9.52 -0.63
CA LEU A 164 -17.16 -10.84 -0.47
C LEU A 164 -16.60 -11.75 0.66
N GLU A 165 -17.34 -11.88 1.76
CA GLU A 165 -17.38 -13.20 2.43
C GLU A 165 -17.94 -14.23 1.43
N ASN A 166 -17.03 -14.91 0.72
CA ASN A 166 -17.18 -16.16 -0.07
C ASN A 166 -18.23 -16.19 -1.21
#